data_AF-A0A0L8BV30-F1
#
_entry.id   AF-A0A0L8BV30-F1
#
_cell.length_a   1.000
_cell.length_b   1.000
_cell.length_c   1.000
_cell.angle_alpha   90.00
_cell.angle_beta   90.00
_cell.angle_gamma   90.00
#
_symmetry.space_group_name_H-M   'P 1'
#
loop_
_entity.id
_entity.type
_entity.pdbx_description
1 polymer ?
#
loop_
_entity_poly.entity_id
_entity_poly.type
_entity_poly.pdbx_seq_one_letter_code
_entity_poly.pdbx_strand_id
1 'polypeptide(L)' 'MEQGSVFQSNRSQAVRLPKAVALPDDVKRVDIVAVGRTRIITPAGEAWDSWFDGEAVTTDFMIERDQPALQERDSL' A
#
# COMPACT_ATOMS: atom_id res chain seq x y z
N MET A 1 14.35 -15.60 3.50
CA MET A 1 13.76 -14.72 2.46
C MET A 1 13.25 -15.61 1.36
N GLU A 2 11.97 -15.48 1.01
CA GLU A 2 11.40 -16.21 -0.12
C GLU A 2 12.00 -15.68 -1.43
N GLN A 3 12.29 -16.58 -2.37
CA GLN A 3 12.84 -16.23 -3.68
C GLN A 3 11.87 -16.66 -4.78
N GLY A 4 11.55 -15.73 -5.68
CA GLY A 4 10.83 -15.99 -6.90
C GLY A 4 11.78 -16.03 -8.11
N SER A 5 11.39 -16.73 -9.16
CA SER A 5 12.09 -16.64 -10.45
C SER A 5 11.52 -15.52 -11.29
N VAL A 6 12.40 -14.87 -12.06
CA VAL A 6 12.03 -13.89 -13.08
C VAL A 6 12.11 -14.57 -14.45
N PHE A 7 11.06 -14.47 -15.25
CA PHE A 7 10.98 -15.13 -16.56
C PHE A 7 10.23 -14.26 -17.57
N GLN A 8 10.31 -14.62 -18.86
CA GLN A 8 9.55 -13.98 -19.93
C GLN A 8 8.20 -14.69 -20.10
N SER A 9 7.12 -13.92 -20.20
CA SER A 9 5.78 -14.39 -20.56
C SER A 9 5.31 -13.58 -21.77
N ASN A 10 5.24 -14.23 -22.93
CA ASN A 10 5.02 -13.59 -24.23
C ASN A 10 6.03 -12.46 -24.48
N ARG A 11 5.58 -11.20 -24.42
CA ARG A 11 6.40 -10.00 -24.66
C ARG A 11 6.75 -9.22 -23.39
N SER A 12 6.42 -9.76 -22.21
CA SER A 12 6.57 -9.07 -20.93
C SER A 12 7.35 -9.90 -19.93
N GLN A 13 7.97 -9.24 -18.95
CA GLN A 13 8.61 -9.90 -17.82
C GLN A 13 7.58 -10.27 -16.74
N ALA A 14 7.75 -11.44 -16.12
CA ALA A 14 6.91 -11.92 -15.03
C ALA A 14 7.77 -12.40 -13.85
N VAL A 15 7.22 -12.29 -12.64
CA VAL A 15 7.81 -12.80 -11.40
C VAL A 15 6.91 -13.92 -10.87
N ARG A 16 7.47 -15.09 -10.57
CA ARG A 16 6.73 -16.16 -9.89
C ARG A 16 6.78 -15.91 -8.38
N LEU A 17 5.63 -15.65 -7.77
CA LEU A 17 5.50 -15.55 -6.31
C LEU A 17 5.39 -16.96 -5.70
N PRO A 18 6.28 -17.35 -4.76
CA PRO A 18 6.09 -18.54 -3.95
C PRO A 18 4.77 -18.47 -3.15
N LYS A 19 4.19 -19.64 -2.83
CA LYS A 19 2.91 -19.72 -2.10
C LYS A 19 2.91 -18.93 -0.78
N ALA A 20 4.04 -18.91 -0.07
CA ALA A 20 4.18 -18.20 1.21
C ALA A 20 4.04 -16.67 1.10
N VAL A 21 4.19 -16.11 -0.10
CA VAL A 21 4.09 -14.66 -0.37
C VAL A 21 3.13 -14.37 -1.54
N ALA A 22 2.20 -15.28 -1.79
CA ALA A 22 1.14 -15.06 -2.78
C ALA A 22 0.20 -13.96 -2.29
N LEU A 23 -0.32 -13.17 -3.23
CA LEU A 23 -1.39 -12.23 -2.95
C LEU A 23 -2.70 -12.98 -2.67
N PRO A 24 -3.66 -12.36 -1.95
CA PRO A 24 -5.02 -12.90 -1.81
C PRO A 24 -5.69 -13.18 -3.17
N ASP A 25 -6.57 -14.19 -3.22
CA ASP A 25 -7.16 -14.68 -4.47
C ASP A 25 -8.04 -13.64 -5.18
N ASP A 26 -8.59 -12.68 -4.46
CA ASP A 26 -9.42 -11.58 -4.96
C ASP A 26 -8.59 -10.45 -5.60
N VAL A 27 -7.29 -10.36 -5.31
CA VAL A 27 -6.40 -9.34 -5.90
C VAL A 27 -6.07 -9.71 -7.35
N LYS A 28 -6.70 -9.01 -8.30
CA LYS A 28 -6.48 -9.21 -9.75
C LYS A 28 -5.63 -8.13 -10.42
N ARG A 29 -5.42 -6.99 -9.76
CA ARG A 29 -4.65 -5.85 -10.27
C ARG A 29 -3.76 -5.32 -9.16
N VAL A 30 -2.58 -4.86 -9.55
CA VAL A 30 -1.57 -4.31 -8.65
C VAL A 30 -0.99 -3.03 -9.23
N ASP A 31 -0.63 -2.11 -8.34
CA ASP A 31 0.21 -0.97 -8.65
C ASP A 31 1.68 -1.37 -8.44
N ILE A 32 2.56 -0.91 -9.34
CA ILE A 32 3.99 -1.23 -9.30
C ILE A 32 4.78 0.07 -9.18
N VAL A 33 5.41 0.28 -8.03
CA VAL A 33 6.27 1.45 -7.78
C VAL A 33 7.74 1.04 -7.93
N ALA A 34 8.48 1.78 -8.74
CA ALA A 34 9.92 1.57 -8.95
C ALA A 34 10.74 2.44 -7.99
N VAL A 35 11.53 1.79 -7.12
CA VAL A 35 12.49 2.46 -6.22
C VAL A 35 13.89 1.98 -6.57
N GLY A 36 14.53 2.65 -7.54
CA GLY A 36 15.79 2.20 -8.13
C GLY A 36 15.66 0.80 -8.74
N ARG A 37 16.38 -0.18 -8.16
CA ARG A 37 16.32 -1.60 -8.58
C ARG A 37 15.20 -2.39 -7.90
N THR A 38 14.53 -1.80 -6.93
CA THR A 38 13.41 -2.43 -6.21
C THR A 38 12.10 -2.16 -6.93
N ARG A 39 11.18 -3.13 -6.86
CA ARG A 39 9.79 -2.99 -7.27
C ARG A 39 8.91 -3.28 -6.06
N ILE A 40 8.09 -2.30 -5.68
CA ILE A 40 7.08 -2.44 -4.63
C ILE A 40 5.77 -2.78 -5.33
N ILE A 41 5.09 -3.83 -4.86
CA ILE A 41 3.85 -4.33 -5.43
C ILE A 41 2.77 -4.17 -4.36
N THR A 42 1.72 -3.42 -4.67
CA THR A 42 0.53 -3.24 -3.81
C THR A 42 -0.72 -3.57 -4.61
N PRO A 43 -1.82 -4.04 -4.00
CA PRO A 43 -3.11 -4.08 -4.69
C PRO A 43 -3.44 -2.71 -5.31
N ALA A 44 -4.05 -2.73 -6.49
CA ALA A 44 -4.33 -1.49 -7.22
C ALA A 44 -5.26 -0.57 -6.43
N GLY A 45 -4.92 0.72 -6.33
CA GLY A 45 -5.66 1.72 -5.57
C GLY A 45 -5.30 1.80 -4.08
N GLU A 46 -4.43 0.92 -3.58
CA GLU A 46 -3.94 0.94 -2.20
C GLU A 46 -2.54 1.56 -2.06
N ALA A 47 -1.91 1.94 -3.17
CA ALA A 47 -0.67 2.71 -3.13
C ALA A 47 -0.93 4.12 -2.59
N TRP A 48 0.02 4.67 -1.83
CA TRP A 48 -0.06 6.04 -1.32
C TRP A 48 -0.25 7.05 -2.44
N ASP A 49 0.50 6.93 -3.54
CA ASP A 49 0.34 7.81 -4.70
C ASP A 49 -1.10 7.76 -5.25
N SER A 50 -1.66 6.55 -5.42
CA SER A 50 -3.06 6.35 -5.84
C SER A 50 -4.07 6.96 -4.84
N TRP A 51 -3.78 6.93 -3.54
CA TRP A 51 -4.62 7.54 -2.52
C TRP A 51 -4.54 9.08 -2.54
N PHE A 52 -3.34 9.65 -2.66
CA PHE A 52 -3.13 11.10 -2.73
C PHE A 52 -3.64 11.73 -4.03
N ASP A 53 -3.62 10.98 -5.14
CA ASP A 53 -4.24 11.38 -6.43
C ASP A 53 -5.78 11.15 -6.45
N GLY A 54 -6.33 10.57 -5.39
CA GLY A 54 -7.75 10.26 -5.25
C GLY A 54 -8.63 11.47 -4.94
N GLU A 55 -9.89 11.20 -4.62
CA GLU A 55 -10.85 12.25 -4.25
C GLU A 55 -10.45 12.89 -2.91
N ALA A 56 -10.37 14.22 -2.91
CA ALA A 56 -10.11 14.97 -1.69
C ALA A 56 -11.33 14.92 -0.75
N VAL A 57 -11.07 15.05 0.55
CA VAL A 57 -12.13 15.26 1.54
C VAL A 57 -12.89 16.57 1.27
N THR A 58 -14.12 16.66 1.76
CA THR A 58 -14.91 17.89 1.66
C THR A 58 -14.26 19.04 2.41
N THR A 59 -14.57 20.28 2.01
CA THR A 59 -13.97 21.48 2.61
C THR A 59 -14.28 21.66 4.09
N ASP A 60 -15.33 21.00 4.58
CA ASP A 60 -15.78 21.02 5.97
C ASP A 60 -15.32 19.80 6.79
N PHE A 61 -14.58 18.86 6.18
CA PHE A 61 -14.12 17.67 6.85
C PHE A 61 -13.17 18.02 8.00
N MET A 62 -13.61 17.75 9.24
CA MET A 62 -12.82 17.91 10.47
C MET A 62 -12.28 19.34 10.71
N ILE A 63 -13.06 20.39 10.39
CA ILE A 63 -12.70 21.80 10.68
C ILE A 63 -12.29 22.00 12.16
N GLU A 64 -13.04 21.38 13.07
CA GLU A 64 -12.71 21.37 14.50
C GLU A 64 -12.47 19.93 14.97
N ARG A 65 -11.41 19.76 15.77
CA ARG A 65 -11.15 18.52 16.49
C ARG A 65 -11.41 18.77 17.97
N ASP A 66 -12.40 18.09 18.53
CA ASP A 66 -12.61 18.08 19.97
C ASP A 66 -11.45 17.33 20.64
N GLN A 67 -10.47 18.10 21.10
CA GLN A 67 -9.27 17.61 21.74
C GLN A 67 -9.33 17.96 23.23
N PRO A 68 -9.62 17.00 24.12
CA PRO A 68 -9.63 17.24 25.56
C PRO A 68 -8.27 17.67 26.07
N ALA A 69 -8.27 18.35 27.21
CA ALA A 69 -7.06 18.63 27.96
C ALA A 69 -6.33 17.33 28.33
N LEU A 70 -5.01 17.44 28.51
CA LEU A 70 -4.19 16.33 28.96
C LEU A 70 -4.73 15.77 30.28
N GLN A 71 -4.85 14.45 30.37
CA GLN A 71 -5.26 13.79 31.61
C GLN A 71 -4.15 13.91 32.67
N GLU A 72 -4.51 14.40 33.85
CA GLU A 72 -3.65 14.33 35.03
C GLU A 72 -3.63 12.88 35.56
N ARG A 73 -2.44 12.36 35.86
CA ARG A 73 -2.23 11.03 36.43
C ARG A 73 -1.34 11.14 37.67
N ASP A 74 -1.63 10.33 38.68
CA ASP A 74 -0.79 10.22 39.87
C ASP A 74 0.64 9.81 39.49
N SER A 75 1.61 10.41 40.16
CA SER A 75 3.01 9.98 40.06
C SER A 75 3.17 8.57 40.61
N LEU A 76 4.02 7.75 39.96
CA LEU A 76 4.36 6.38 40.38
C LEU A 76 4.94 6.32 41.79
#